data_AF-I1QL11-F1
#
_entry.id   AF-I1QL11-F1
#
_cell.length_a   1.000
_cell.length_b   1.000
_cell.length_c   1.000
_cell.angle_alpha   90.00
_cell.angle_beta   90.00
_cell.angle_gamma   90.00
#
_symmetry.space_group_name_H-M   'P 1'
#
loop_
_entity.id
_entity.type
_entity.pdbx_description
1 polymer ?
#
loop_
_entity_poly.entity_id
_entity_poly.type
_entity_poly.pdbx_seq_one_letter_code
_entity_poly.pdbx_strand_id
1 'polypeptide(L)'
;MASSGEEGRVVVDLRSAAESAGGGGDEEAHAAPLHEIESLCMRCGDNGTTRLLMTMIPHFREVVLMAFECPHCGERNNEVQFAGQLQPKGCCYRLEVPRGQNE
;
A
#
# COMPACT_ATOMS: atom_id res chain seq x y z
N MET A 1 2.58 -35.14 0.87
CA MET A 1 2.32 -34.32 -0.33
C MET A 1 2.75 -32.91 0.03
N ALA A 2 3.78 -32.40 -0.64
CA ALA A 2 4.36 -31.09 -0.39
C ALA A 2 3.59 -29.99 -1.15
N SER A 3 3.35 -28.85 -0.50
CA SER A 3 3.24 -27.49 -1.07
C SER A 3 2.96 -26.56 0.11
N SER A 4 3.97 -25.93 0.71
CA SER A 4 4.56 -24.65 0.30
C SER A 4 3.68 -23.45 0.68
N GLY A 5 4.13 -22.72 1.70
CA GLY A 5 4.05 -21.25 1.80
C GLY A 5 2.69 -20.63 2.08
N GLU A 6 2.23 -20.70 3.33
CA GLU A 6 1.15 -19.84 3.85
C GLU A 6 1.79 -18.72 4.71
N GLU A 7 2.73 -17.98 4.13
CA GLU A 7 3.36 -16.83 4.78
C GLU A 7 2.53 -15.57 4.52
N GLY A 8 1.88 -15.04 5.57
CA GLY A 8 1.62 -13.61 5.69
C GLY A 8 0.24 -13.05 5.30
N ARG A 9 -0.82 -13.85 5.13
CA ARG A 9 -2.16 -13.32 4.82
C ARG A 9 -2.98 -13.14 6.10
N VAL A 10 -3.08 -11.90 6.57
CA VAL A 10 -3.97 -11.54 7.69
C VAL A 10 -5.16 -10.77 7.12
N VAL A 11 -6.34 -11.40 7.12
CA VAL A 11 -7.60 -10.69 6.87
C VAL A 11 -7.90 -9.86 8.11
N VAL A 12 -7.82 -8.54 7.99
CA VAL A 12 -7.95 -7.60 9.11
C VAL A 12 -9.06 -6.60 8.84
N ASP A 13 -9.69 -6.08 9.90
CA ASP A 13 -10.51 -4.88 9.82
C ASP A 13 -9.62 -3.66 9.48
N LEU A 14 -10.16 -2.66 8.77
CA LEU A 14 -9.50 -1.39 8.47
C LEU A 14 -8.89 -0.73 9.71
N ARG A 15 -9.55 -0.84 10.87
CA ARG A 15 -9.03 -0.29 12.13
C ARG A 15 -7.73 -0.97 12.56
N SER A 16 -7.72 -2.30 12.52
CA SER A 16 -6.55 -3.07 12.92
C SER A 16 -5.36 -2.81 11.98
N ALA A 17 -5.62 -2.67 10.67
CA ALA A 17 -4.58 -2.28 9.71
C ALA A 17 -3.96 -0.91 10.07
N ALA A 18 -4.79 0.08 10.42
CA ALA A 18 -4.32 1.42 10.79
C ALA A 18 -3.54 1.44 12.12
N GLU A 19 -3.87 0.56 13.07
CA GLU A 19 -3.16 0.46 14.35
C GLU A 19 -1.75 -0.12 14.19
N SER A 20 -1.55 -1.05 13.26
CA SER A 20 -0.23 -1.63 12.96
C SER A 20 0.79 -0.64 12.35
N ALA A 21 0.33 0.49 11.80
CA ALA A 21 1.20 1.54 11.31
C ALA A 21 1.68 2.53 12.39
N GLY A 22 1.04 2.54 13.57
CA GLY A 22 1.28 3.54 14.62
C GLY A 22 2.47 3.28 15.56
N GLY A 23 3.23 2.20 15.37
CA GLY A 23 4.35 1.81 16.24
C GLY A 23 5.72 2.16 15.67
N GLY A 24 6.35 3.23 16.17
CA GLY A 24 7.65 3.69 15.69
C GLY A 24 8.86 2.91 16.23
N GLY A 25 9.91 2.89 15.40
CA GLY A 25 11.30 2.63 15.78
C GLY A 25 11.77 1.19 15.61
N ASP A 26 12.43 0.90 14.48
CA ASP A 26 13.84 0.47 14.43
C ASP A 26 14.22 0.10 12.98
N GLU A 27 15.51 0.30 12.68
CA GLU A 27 16.14 0.12 11.38
C GLU A 27 16.17 -1.35 10.95
N GLU A 28 15.05 -1.86 10.43
CA GLU A 28 15.03 -3.07 9.60
C GLU A 28 13.92 -2.89 8.57
N ALA A 29 14.25 -3.07 7.28
CA ALA A 29 13.27 -3.19 6.20
C ALA A 29 12.52 -4.51 6.35
N HIS A 30 11.79 -4.67 7.46
CA HIS A 30 10.90 -5.78 7.68
C HIS A 30 9.71 -5.57 6.77
N ALA A 31 9.43 -6.56 5.92
CA ALA A 31 8.35 -6.51 4.95
C ALA A 31 7.07 -6.07 5.67
N ALA A 32 6.57 -4.87 5.33
CA ALA A 32 5.35 -4.38 5.93
C ALA A 32 4.24 -5.41 5.67
N PRO A 33 3.49 -5.82 6.71
CA PRO A 33 2.47 -6.84 6.57
C PRO A 33 1.46 -6.41 5.51
N LEU A 34 1.22 -7.30 4.54
CA LEU A 34 0.16 -7.10 3.55
C LEU A 34 -1.18 -7.39 4.21
N HIS A 35 -2.05 -6.40 4.22
CA HIS A 35 -3.40 -6.53 4.76
C HIS A 35 -4.39 -6.72 3.61
N GLU A 36 -5.31 -7.68 3.74
CA GLU A 36 -6.38 -7.92 2.75
C GLU A 36 -7.75 -7.68 3.39
N ILE A 37 -8.59 -6.89 2.72
CA ILE A 37 -9.94 -6.55 3.19
C ILE A 37 -10.95 -6.76 2.07
N GLU A 38 -12.12 -7.29 2.41
CA GLU A 38 -13.26 -7.37 1.49
C GLU A 38 -13.88 -5.97 1.30
N SER A 39 -14.12 -5.57 0.06
CA SER A 39 -14.60 -4.21 -0.26
C SER A 39 -15.62 -4.23 -1.39
N LEU A 40 -16.63 -3.36 -1.30
CA LEU A 40 -17.67 -3.25 -2.31
C LEU A 40 -17.10 -2.76 -3.65
N CYS A 41 -17.38 -3.47 -4.74
CA CYS A 41 -17.07 -3.02 -6.08
C CYS A 41 -18.08 -1.97 -6.54
N MET A 42 -17.61 -0.74 -6.78
CA MET A 42 -18.46 0.36 -7.25
C MET A 42 -18.97 0.19 -8.69
N ARG A 43 -18.43 -0.76 -9.45
CA ARG A 43 -18.89 -1.05 -10.83
C ARG A 43 -20.03 -2.05 -10.88
N CYS A 44 -19.91 -3.19 -10.18
CA CYS A 44 -20.86 -4.30 -10.28
C CYS A 44 -21.73 -4.50 -9.03
N GLY A 45 -21.37 -3.90 -7.89
CA GLY A 45 -22.07 -4.07 -6.63
C GLY A 45 -21.72 -5.34 -5.86
N ASP A 46 -20.92 -6.24 -6.43
CA ASP A 46 -20.37 -7.40 -5.73
C ASP A 46 -19.13 -7.04 -4.92
N ASN A 47 -18.72 -7.90 -4.00
CA ASN A 47 -17.50 -7.69 -3.21
C ASN A 47 -16.25 -8.10 -3.99
N GLY A 48 -15.24 -7.23 -3.96
CA GLY A 48 -13.87 -7.51 -4.38
C GLY A 48 -12.93 -7.52 -3.17
N THR A 49 -11.64 -7.53 -3.45
CA THR A 49 -10.59 -7.53 -2.43
C THR A 49 -9.72 -6.29 -2.57
N THR A 50 -9.54 -5.56 -1.48
CA THR A 50 -8.57 -4.46 -1.38
C THR A 50 -7.35 -4.95 -0.60
N ARG A 51 -6.19 -4.89 -1.24
CA ARG A 51 -4.88 -5.10 -0.61
C ARG A 51 -4.33 -3.77 -0.13
N LEU A 52 -3.91 -3.73 1.12
CA LEU A 52 -3.33 -2.58 1.79
C LEU A 52 -1.87 -2.89 2.13
N LEU A 53 -0.97 -2.02 1.68
CA LEU A 53 0.43 -2.04 2.04
C LEU A 53 0.78 -0.69 2.66
N MET A 54 0.99 -0.69 3.97
CA MET A 54 1.43 0.49 4.71
C MET A 54 2.95 0.48 4.75
N THR A 55 3.59 1.44 4.09
CA THR A 55 5.06 1.45 3.97
C THR A 55 5.62 2.83 4.24
N MET A 56 6.71 2.87 4.99
CA MET A 56 7.51 4.06 5.15
C MET A 56 8.58 4.08 4.08
N ILE A 57 8.54 5.06 3.17
CA ILE A 57 9.59 5.23 2.16
C ILE A 57 10.67 6.14 2.76
N PRO A 58 11.92 5.67 2.92
CA PRO A 58 13.01 6.50 3.45
C PRO A 58 13.17 7.79 2.65
N HIS A 59 13.43 8.90 3.34
CA HIS A 59 13.56 10.25 2.76
C HIS A 59 12.32 10.79 2.02
N PHE A 60 11.21 10.07 2.02
CA PHE A 60 9.96 10.52 1.42
C PHE A 60 8.91 10.74 2.50
N ARG A 61 7.99 9.78 2.68
CA ARG A 61 6.83 9.84 3.58
C ARG A 61 6.35 8.44 3.89
N GLU A 62 5.53 8.34 4.93
CA GLU A 62 4.67 7.19 5.16
C GLU A 62 3.52 7.21 4.15
N VAL A 63 3.33 6.10 3.43
CA VAL A 63 2.32 5.98 2.39
C VAL A 63 1.52 4.69 2.57
N VAL A 64 0.23 4.75 2.26
CA VAL A 64 -0.66 3.60 2.18
C VAL A 64 -0.93 3.35 0.71
N LEU A 65 -0.53 2.18 0.24
CA LEU A 65 -0.85 1.69 -1.10
C LEU A 65 -2.07 0.80 -1.01
N MET A 66 -3.08 1.10 -1.82
CA MET A 66 -4.34 0.36 -1.87
C MET A 66 -4.52 -0.20 -3.27
N ALA A 67 -4.62 -1.52 -3.40
CA ALA A 67 -4.86 -2.20 -4.66
C ALA A 67 -6.16 -2.99 -4.56
N PHE A 68 -7.21 -2.48 -5.18
CA PHE A 68 -8.51 -3.14 -5.29
C PHE A 68 -8.57 -3.99 -6.55
N GLU A 69 -9.08 -5.21 -6.43
CA GLU A 69 -9.37 -6.11 -7.54
C GLU A 69 -10.73 -6.79 -7.33
N CYS A 70 -11.60 -6.71 -8.35
CA CYS A 70 -12.87 -7.40 -8.36
C CYS A 70 -12.80 -8.66 -9.24
N PRO A 71 -13.01 -9.87 -8.69
CA PRO A 71 -12.98 -11.10 -9.46
C PRO A 71 -14.20 -11.28 -10.38
N HIS A 72 -15.29 -10.54 -10.13
CA HIS A 72 -16.55 -10.69 -10.86
C HIS A 72 -16.57 -9.92 -12.19
N CYS A 73 -16.15 -8.64 -12.16
CA CYS A 73 -16.17 -7.77 -13.34
C CYS A 73 -14.77 -7.38 -13.84
N GLY A 74 -13.71 -7.77 -13.12
CA GLY A 74 -12.32 -7.46 -13.49
C GLY A 74 -11.90 -6.01 -13.22
N GLU A 75 -12.72 -5.22 -12.53
CA GLU A 75 -12.36 -3.85 -12.15
C GLU A 75 -11.14 -3.86 -11.22
N ARG A 76 -10.19 -2.96 -11.49
CA ARG A 76 -8.96 -2.81 -10.71
C ARG A 76 -8.70 -1.34 -10.45
N ASN A 77 -8.44 -1.00 -9.20
CA ASN A 77 -8.12 0.37 -8.79
C ASN A 77 -6.89 0.38 -7.89
N ASN A 78 -5.90 1.20 -8.24
CA ASN A 78 -4.71 1.39 -7.43
C ASN A 78 -4.68 2.84 -6.93
N GLU A 79 -4.61 3.02 -5.63
CA GLU A 79 -4.60 4.33 -4.98
C GLU A 79 -3.42 4.45 -4.02
N VAL A 80 -2.84 5.64 -3.96
CA VAL A 80 -1.77 5.99 -3.04
C VAL A 80 -2.27 7.10 -2.14
N GLN A 81 -2.26 6.87 -0.83
CA GLN A 81 -2.59 7.87 0.17
C GLN A 81 -1.37 8.16 1.04
N PHE A 82 -1.24 9.42 1.46
CA PHE A 82 -0.22 9.79 2.44
C PHE A 82 -0.75 9.47 3.84
N ALA A 83 -0.03 8.61 4.55
CA ALA A 83 -0.30 8.37 5.96
C ALA A 83 0.42 9.46 6.78
N GLY A 84 -0.26 9.98 7.80
CA GLY A 84 0.32 10.94 8.74
C GLY A 84 -0.07 12.40 8.51
N GLN A 85 0.72 13.31 9.09
CA GLN A 85 0.36 14.71 9.21
C GLN A 85 0.47 15.45 7.86
N LEU A 86 -0.55 16.26 7.57
CA LEU A 86 -0.52 17.19 6.44
C LEU A 86 0.73 18.08 6.54
N GLN A 87 1.47 18.17 5.45
CA GLN A 87 2.70 18.95 5.42
C GLN A 87 2.41 20.44 5.62
N PRO A 88 3.25 21.16 6.39
CA PRO A 88 3.03 22.58 6.67
C PRO A 88 3.22 23.46 5.42
N LYS A 89 3.86 22.94 4.37
CA LYS A 89 4.15 23.65 3.12
C LYS A 89 3.85 22.75 1.92
N GLY A 90 3.47 23.36 0.80
CA GLY A 90 3.41 22.68 -0.49
C GLY A 90 4.82 22.32 -1.01
N CYS A 91 4.91 21.30 -1.85
CA CYS A 91 6.17 20.85 -2.46
C CYS A 91 6.10 21.02 -3.99
N CYS A 92 7.19 21.48 -4.60
CA CYS A 92 7.38 21.51 -6.05
C CYS A 92 8.67 20.75 -6.38
N TYR A 93 8.53 19.65 -7.12
CA TYR A 93 9.67 18.82 -7.54
C TYR A 93 10.07 19.20 -8.96
N ARG A 94 11.32 19.63 -9.15
CA ARG A 94 11.91 19.91 -10.48
C ARG A 94 13.09 18.96 -10.68
N LEU A 95 13.02 18.15 -11.73
CA LEU A 95 14.07 17.24 -12.13
C LEU A 95 14.65 17.68 -13.47
N GLU A 96 15.97 17.90 -13.52
CA GLU A 96 16.70 18.11 -14.77
C GLU A 96 17.37 16.80 -15.14
N VAL A 97 17.01 16.25 -16.30
CA VAL A 97 17.52 14.95 -16.77
C VAL A 97 18.74 15.18 -17.68
N PRO A 98 19.96 14.82 -17.26
CA PRO A 98 21.13 14.91 -18.12
C PRO A 98 21.05 13.87 -19.24
N ARG A 99 21.77 14.11 -20.34
CA ARG A 99 21.95 13.10 -21.38
C ARG A 99 22.73 11.92 -20.78
N GLY A 100 22.17 10.72 -20.90
CA GLY A 100 22.79 9.51 -20.36
C GLY A 100 24.21 9.34 -20.89
N GLN A 101 25.15 9.02 -20.00
CA GLN A 101 26.43 8.46 -20.42
C GLN A 101 26.15 7.04 -20.88
N ASN A 102 26.24 6.81 -22.19
CA ASN A 102 26.25 5.45 -22.72
C ASN A 102 27.60 4.83 -22.34
N GLU A 103 27.61 3.96 -21.33
CA GLU A 103 28.65 2.93 -21.18
C GLU A 103 28.32 1.72 -22.06
#